data_AF-A0A3D9UIB5-F1
#
_entry.id   AF-A0A3D9UIB5-F1
#
_cell.length_a   1.000
_cell.length_b   1.000
_cell.length_c   1.000
_cell.angle_alpha   90.00
_cell.angle_beta   90.00
_cell.angle_gamma   90.00
#
_symmetry.space_group_name_H-M   'P 1'
#
loop_
_entity.id
_entity.type
_entity.pdbx_description
1 polymer ?
#
loop_
_entity_poly.entity_id
_entity_poly.type
_entity_poly.pdbx_seq_one_letter_code
_entity_poly.pdbx_strand_id
1 'polypeptide(L)'
;MNKKLIIGIIAVIVAIIASVAIFKDSKSEDMKPKYSQKDMDKLIDQHFNEQQELKTQIKELKSKVDSYEKEQTRSLQKTTQPSQETPKPQEQPEQEQPKKEDTAAKETVKTVYWGNKVKEVASSDKSTTEKFDEVSKYAQGYKPSKDEVKQFGDEIIKEYKDKNYIKDVSNHEYMLNNLFKSQVVDKNASDKNLKDFAFDFWQNSKYNYRGVENATSSATQANERQMDKALSKMNK
;
A
#
# COMPACT_ATOMS: atom_id res chain seq x y z
N MET A 1 23.91 -6.54 -15.72
CA MET A 1 22.56 -6.28 -16.30
C MET A 1 22.69 -6.13 -17.82
N ASN A 2 21.92 -6.88 -18.60
CA ASN A 2 22.10 -6.95 -20.07
C ASN A 2 21.56 -5.67 -20.73
N LYS A 3 22.42 -4.91 -21.43
CA LYS A 3 22.06 -3.62 -22.07
C LYS A 3 20.84 -3.74 -23.00
N LYS A 4 20.63 -4.92 -23.61
CA LYS A 4 19.48 -5.21 -24.48
C LYS A 4 18.14 -5.23 -23.72
N LEU A 5 18.13 -5.63 -22.45
CA LEU A 5 16.93 -5.68 -21.61
C LEU A 5 16.46 -4.26 -21.24
N ILE A 6 17.40 -3.36 -20.93
CA ILE A 6 17.11 -1.97 -20.55
C ILE A 6 16.55 -1.18 -21.73
N ILE A 7 17.12 -1.35 -22.92
CA ILE A 7 16.64 -0.70 -24.15
C ILE A 7 15.23 -1.17 -24.50
N GLY A 8 14.93 -2.47 -24.31
CA GLY A 8 13.58 -3.01 -24.51
C GLY A 8 12.53 -2.38 -23.60
N ILE A 9 12.85 -2.18 -22.32
CA ILE A 9 11.94 -1.56 -21.34
C ILE A 9 11.68 -0.08 -21.68
N ILE A 10 12.72 0.67 -22.07
CA ILE A 10 12.58 2.09 -22.43
C ILE A 10 11.72 2.26 -23.69
N ALA A 11 11.88 1.39 -24.70
CA ALA A 11 11.09 1.46 -25.93
C ALA A 11 9.58 1.23 -25.69
N VAL A 12 9.23 0.33 -24.77
CA VAL A 12 7.83 0.07 -24.39
C VAL A 12 7.21 1.27 -23.67
N ILE A 13 7.95 1.92 -22.77
CA ILE A 13 7.46 3.10 -22.04
C ILE A 13 7.20 4.28 -23.00
N VAL A 14 8.08 4.51 -23.98
CA VAL A 14 7.90 5.58 -24.97
C VAL A 14 6.68 5.33 -25.86
N ALA A 15 6.41 4.08 -26.25
CA ALA A 15 5.22 3.72 -27.04
C ALA A 15 3.90 3.95 -26.27
N ILE A 16 3.89 3.70 -24.95
CA ILE A 16 2.73 3.95 -24.09
C ILE A 16 2.47 5.45 -23.91
N ILE A 17 3.52 6.27 -23.81
CA ILE A 17 3.36 7.73 -23.69
C ILE A 17 2.81 8.34 -25.00
N ALA A 18 3.24 7.82 -26.15
CA ALA A 18 2.76 8.30 -27.45
C ALA A 18 1.27 7.98 -27.71
N SER A 19 0.77 6.82 -27.26
CA SER A 19 -0.64 6.46 -27.42
C SER A 19 -1.59 7.29 -26.54
N VAL A 20 -1.12 7.75 -25.37
CA VAL A 20 -1.89 8.66 -24.50
C VAL A 20 -1.99 10.07 -25.11
N ALA A 21 -0.98 10.53 -25.85
CA ALA A 21 -1.00 11.85 -26.50
C ALA A 21 -2.00 11.91 -27.67
N ILE A 22 -2.15 10.83 -28.43
CA ILE A 22 -3.10 10.75 -29.57
C ILE A 22 -4.56 10.81 -29.09
N PHE A 23 -4.85 10.36 -27.87
CA PHE A 23 -6.21 10.39 -27.30
C PHE A 23 -6.67 11.76 -26.80
N LYS A 24 -5.76 12.74 -26.64
CA LYS A 24 -6.08 14.02 -26.01
C LYS A 24 -6.70 15.05 -26.96
N ASP A 25 -6.64 14.82 -28.27
CA ASP A 25 -7.10 15.77 -29.31
C ASP A 25 -8.45 15.42 -29.97
N SER A 26 -9.03 14.25 -29.69
CA SER A 26 -10.33 13.88 -30.28
C SER A 26 -11.49 14.29 -29.38
N LYS A 27 -11.90 15.57 -29.43
CA LYS A 27 -13.27 15.95 -29.10
C LYS A 27 -14.19 15.38 -30.21
N SER A 28 -14.89 14.29 -29.95
CA SER A 28 -16.06 13.89 -30.75
C SER A 28 -17.30 13.87 -29.88
N GLU A 29 -18.13 14.88 -30.07
CA GLU A 29 -19.55 14.85 -29.72
C GLU A 29 -20.20 13.73 -30.59
N ASP A 30 -21.06 12.91 -29.98
CA ASP A 30 -21.89 11.85 -30.59
C ASP A 30 -21.26 10.52 -31.07
N MET A 31 -20.21 10.01 -30.41
CA MET A 31 -19.90 8.57 -30.52
C MET A 31 -20.61 7.76 -29.43
N LYS A 32 -21.64 6.99 -29.82
CA LYS A 32 -22.10 5.85 -29.00
C LYS A 32 -20.89 4.98 -28.66
N PRO A 33 -20.68 4.60 -27.38
CA PRO A 33 -19.52 3.81 -27.01
C PRO A 33 -19.54 2.49 -27.79
N LYS A 34 -18.46 2.24 -28.55
CA LYS A 34 -18.29 1.06 -29.41
C LYS A 34 -18.24 -0.25 -28.60
N TYR A 35 -18.03 -0.14 -27.29
CA TYR A 35 -17.94 -1.24 -26.34
C TYR A 35 -18.98 -1.05 -25.25
N SER A 36 -19.57 -2.16 -24.79
CA SER A 36 -20.46 -2.09 -23.64
C SER A 36 -19.67 -1.70 -22.39
N GLN A 37 -20.32 -1.05 -21.43
CA GLN A 37 -19.67 -0.69 -20.17
C GLN A 37 -19.08 -1.92 -19.46
N LYS A 38 -19.74 -3.08 -19.59
CA LYS A 38 -19.26 -4.36 -19.10
C LYS A 38 -17.96 -4.82 -19.77
N ASP A 39 -17.78 -4.57 -21.07
CA ASP A 39 -16.54 -4.92 -21.78
C ASP A 39 -15.39 -4.00 -21.37
N MET A 40 -15.69 -2.72 -21.16
CA MET A 40 -14.73 -1.76 -20.60
C MET A 40 -14.32 -2.13 -19.18
N ASP A 41 -15.28 -2.47 -18.31
CA ASP A 41 -14.99 -2.90 -16.94
C ASP A 41 -14.13 -4.16 -16.92
N LYS A 42 -14.44 -5.15 -17.78
CA LYS A 42 -13.62 -6.36 -17.93
C LYS A 42 -12.20 -6.05 -18.38
N LEU A 43 -12.04 -5.15 -19.35
CA LEU A 43 -10.73 -4.74 -19.85
C LEU A 43 -9.92 -4.02 -18.76
N ILE A 44 -10.56 -3.14 -17.98
CA ILE A 44 -9.87 -2.43 -16.91
C ILE A 44 -9.51 -3.38 -15.76
N ASP A 45 -10.41 -4.31 -15.40
CA ASP A 45 -10.12 -5.34 -14.39
C ASP A 45 -8.98 -6.26 -14.82
N GLN A 46 -8.94 -6.65 -16.10
CA GLN A 46 -7.83 -7.43 -16.65
C GLN A 46 -6.51 -6.64 -16.56
N HIS A 47 -6.50 -5.40 -17.05
CA HIS A 47 -5.31 -4.55 -17.01
C HIS A 47 -4.85 -4.29 -15.56
N PHE A 48 -5.78 -4.13 -14.63
CA PHE A 48 -5.47 -3.99 -13.21
C PHE A 48 -4.81 -5.24 -12.64
N ASN A 49 -5.36 -6.43 -12.91
CA ASN A 49 -4.78 -7.68 -12.46
C ASN A 49 -3.37 -7.89 -13.04
N GLU A 50 -3.17 -7.61 -14.32
CA GLU A 50 -1.85 -7.65 -14.98
C GLU A 50 -0.87 -6.68 -14.30
N GLN A 51 -1.30 -5.47 -13.95
CA GLN A 51 -0.49 -4.50 -13.22
C GLN A 51 -0.13 -4.98 -11.80
N GLN A 52 -1.03 -5.65 -11.09
CA GLN A 52 -0.74 -6.22 -9.76
C GLN A 52 0.26 -7.40 -9.86
N GLU A 53 0.14 -8.23 -10.90
CA GLU A 53 1.09 -9.30 -11.17
C GLU A 53 2.49 -8.73 -11.47
N LEU A 54 2.57 -7.73 -12.36
CA LEU A 54 3.81 -7.03 -12.69
C LEU A 54 4.47 -6.40 -11.45
N LYS A 55 3.69 -5.74 -10.59
CA LYS A 55 4.21 -5.19 -9.32
C LYS A 55 4.78 -6.27 -8.41
N THR A 56 4.11 -7.41 -8.33
CA THR A 56 4.55 -8.56 -7.53
C THR A 56 5.86 -9.12 -8.07
N GLN A 57 5.95 -9.32 -9.38
CA GLN A 57 7.17 -9.77 -10.06
C GLN A 57 8.32 -8.78 -9.83
N ILE A 58 8.09 -7.46 -9.97
CA ILE A 58 9.10 -6.42 -9.70
C ILE A 58 9.59 -6.49 -8.24
N LYS A 59 8.68 -6.70 -7.27
CA LYS A 59 9.05 -6.86 -5.86
C LYS A 59 9.93 -8.09 -5.64
N GLU A 60 9.59 -9.23 -6.23
CA GLU A 60 10.39 -10.45 -6.15
C GLU A 60 11.77 -10.28 -6.79
N LEU A 61 11.82 -9.65 -7.97
CA LEU A 61 13.07 -9.31 -8.65
C LEU A 61 13.96 -8.41 -7.80
N LYS A 62 13.41 -7.38 -7.15
CA LYS A 62 14.17 -6.52 -6.23
C LYS A 62 14.76 -7.32 -5.06
N SER A 63 13.96 -8.17 -4.43
CA SER A 63 14.46 -9.05 -3.36
C SER A 63 15.58 -9.98 -3.83
N LYS A 64 15.49 -10.51 -5.06
CA LYS A 64 16.56 -11.32 -5.66
C LYS A 64 17.82 -10.49 -5.90
N VAL A 65 17.69 -9.27 -6.42
CA VAL A 65 18.82 -8.35 -6.62
C VAL A 65 19.51 -8.06 -5.29
N ASP A 66 18.76 -7.71 -4.24
CA ASP A 66 19.31 -7.46 -2.90
C ASP A 66 20.03 -8.71 -2.34
N SER A 67 19.49 -9.90 -2.60
CA SER A 67 20.12 -11.17 -2.20
C SER A 67 21.44 -11.40 -2.95
N TYR A 68 21.45 -11.21 -4.27
CA TYR A 68 22.65 -11.37 -5.09
C TYR A 68 23.74 -10.35 -4.73
N GLU A 69 23.38 -9.10 -4.43
CA GLU A 69 24.33 -8.09 -3.97
C GLU A 69 24.96 -8.47 -2.63
N LYS A 70 24.17 -9.04 -1.70
CA LYS A 70 24.70 -9.56 -0.43
C LYS A 70 25.61 -10.76 -0.61
N GLU A 71 25.30 -11.69 -1.51
CA GLU A 71 26.14 -12.85 -1.82
C GLU A 71 27.46 -12.46 -2.48
N GLN A 72 27.44 -11.51 -3.42
CA GLN A 72 28.63 -10.92 -4.04
C GLN A 72 29.52 -10.24 -2.99
N THR A 73 28.92 -9.43 -2.10
CA THR A 73 29.64 -8.75 -1.02
C THR A 73 30.29 -9.74 -0.05
N ARG A 74 29.58 -10.83 0.32
CA ARG A 74 30.14 -11.92 1.13
C ARG A 74 31.25 -12.69 0.42
N SER A 75 31.14 -12.90 -0.90
CA SER A 75 32.14 -13.59 -1.70
C SER A 75 33.44 -12.79 -1.80
N LEU A 76 33.34 -11.46 -1.94
CA LEU A 76 34.48 -10.54 -1.94
C LEU A 76 35.19 -10.48 -0.56
N GLN A 77 34.43 -10.49 0.54
CA GLN A 77 35.02 -10.56 1.89
C GLN A 77 35.69 -11.91 2.19
N LYS A 78 35.24 -13.01 1.57
CA LYS A 78 35.81 -14.35 1.78
C LYS A 78 37.21 -14.54 1.18
N THR A 79 37.62 -13.69 0.24
CA THR A 79 38.95 -13.70 -0.39
C THR A 79 40.01 -12.86 0.34
N THR A 80 39.68 -12.22 1.48
CA THR A 80 40.61 -11.33 2.19
C THR A 80 40.50 -11.41 3.71
N GLN A 81 40.60 -12.61 4.32
CA GLN A 81 41.29 -12.82 5.62
C GLN A 81 41.26 -14.30 6.07
N PRO A 82 42.25 -14.77 6.87
CA PRO A 82 42.33 -16.12 7.38
C PRO A 82 41.47 -16.38 8.63
N SER A 83 41.21 -17.68 8.81
CA SER A 83 40.47 -18.39 9.86
C SER A 83 40.97 -18.21 11.29
N GLN A 84 40.02 -18.14 12.25
CA GLN A 84 39.95 -18.77 13.60
C GLN A 84 38.88 -17.99 14.41
N GLU A 85 38.03 -18.53 15.30
CA GLU A 85 37.74 -19.84 15.87
C GLU A 85 36.34 -19.73 16.53
N THR A 86 35.62 -20.84 16.70
CA THR A 86 34.39 -20.92 17.53
C THR A 86 34.75 -21.50 18.90
N PRO A 87 34.00 -21.22 19.97
CA PRO A 87 33.12 -22.29 20.45
C PRO A 87 31.75 -21.85 21.03
N LYS A 88 30.73 -22.60 20.60
CA LYS A 88 29.51 -23.17 21.24
C LYS A 88 28.73 -22.48 22.41
N PRO A 89 27.44 -22.86 22.59
CA PRO A 89 26.34 -22.07 23.16
C PRO A 89 25.89 -22.52 24.57
N GLN A 90 25.05 -21.69 25.21
CA GLN A 90 24.29 -22.04 26.43
C GLN A 90 22.81 -21.60 26.34
N GLU A 91 21.93 -22.49 26.81
CA GLU A 91 20.46 -22.43 26.86
C GLU A 91 19.90 -21.71 28.11
N GLN A 92 18.73 -21.04 27.94
CA GLN A 92 17.53 -20.79 28.81
C GLN A 92 17.65 -20.40 30.32
N PRO A 93 16.59 -19.88 31.01
CA PRO A 93 15.13 -19.91 30.72
C PRO A 93 14.29 -18.62 30.95
N GLU A 94 13.13 -18.63 30.28
CA GLU A 94 11.74 -18.29 30.69
C GLU A 94 11.43 -17.73 32.11
N GLN A 95 10.56 -16.69 32.14
CA GLN A 95 9.47 -16.38 33.09
C GLN A 95 9.11 -14.89 32.98
N GLU A 96 7.92 -14.35 33.24
CA GLU A 96 6.53 -14.78 33.34
C GLU A 96 5.73 -13.45 33.45
N GLN A 97 4.47 -13.44 33.06
CA GLN A 97 3.55 -12.31 33.27
C GLN A 97 3.38 -11.98 34.77
N PRO A 98 2.78 -10.81 35.08
CA PRO A 98 1.41 -10.97 35.58
C PRO A 98 0.38 -10.04 34.92
N LYS A 99 -0.78 -10.66 34.77
CA LYS A 99 -2.10 -10.16 34.40
C LYS A 99 -2.67 -9.24 35.50
N LYS A 100 -3.32 -8.13 35.14
CA LYS A 100 -4.61 -7.68 35.71
C LYS A 100 -5.24 -6.54 34.93
N GLU A 101 -6.56 -6.47 35.10
CA GLU A 101 -7.61 -5.78 34.35
C GLU A 101 -7.43 -4.26 34.16
N ASP A 102 -7.79 -3.77 32.97
CA ASP A 102 -8.63 -2.58 32.80
C ASP A 102 -8.91 -2.35 31.30
N THR A 103 -10.12 -2.71 30.86
CA THR A 103 -10.47 -2.73 29.42
C THR A 103 -11.06 -1.41 28.92
N ALA A 104 -11.36 -0.43 29.79
CA ALA A 104 -11.97 0.84 29.36
C ALA A 104 -10.98 2.02 29.24
N ALA A 105 -9.92 2.07 30.06
CA ALA A 105 -8.95 3.18 30.06
C ALA A 105 -7.81 3.01 29.02
N LYS A 106 -7.61 1.78 28.51
CA LYS A 106 -6.47 1.45 27.67
C LYS A 106 -6.66 1.81 26.19
N GLU A 107 -7.91 1.83 25.72
CA GLU A 107 -8.23 2.19 24.33
C GLU A 107 -8.13 3.70 24.11
N THR A 108 -8.60 4.53 25.05
CA THR A 108 -8.48 6.00 24.95
C THR A 108 -7.02 6.46 24.94
N VAL A 109 -6.14 5.87 25.77
CA VAL A 109 -4.71 6.19 25.79
C VAL A 109 -4.01 5.78 24.48
N LYS A 110 -4.34 4.62 23.91
CA LYS A 110 -3.79 4.17 22.62
C LYS A 110 -4.25 5.03 21.46
N THR A 111 -5.53 5.40 21.43
CA THR A 111 -6.10 6.25 20.38
C THR A 111 -5.45 7.63 20.36
N VAL A 112 -5.22 8.22 21.54
CA VAL A 112 -4.49 9.49 21.70
C VAL A 112 -3.04 9.34 21.22
N TYR A 113 -2.41 8.18 21.41
CA TYR A 113 -0.99 7.98 21.08
C TYR A 113 -0.72 7.87 19.58
N TRP A 114 -1.47 7.05 18.82
CA TRP A 114 -1.19 6.89 17.39
C TRP A 114 -1.56 8.15 16.60
N GLY A 115 -2.66 8.82 16.96
CA GLY A 115 -3.09 10.06 16.30
C GLY A 115 -2.05 11.17 16.45
N ASN A 116 -1.44 11.30 17.63
CA ASN A 116 -0.34 12.23 17.87
C ASN A 116 0.88 11.92 16.99
N LYS A 117 1.22 10.64 16.80
CA LYS A 117 2.35 10.28 15.93
C LYS A 117 2.07 10.63 14.47
N VAL A 118 0.85 10.38 13.98
CA VAL A 118 0.46 10.78 12.62
C VAL A 118 0.53 12.30 12.46
N LYS A 119 0.04 13.05 13.44
CA LYS A 119 0.06 14.53 13.44
C LYS A 119 1.48 15.10 13.46
N GLU A 120 2.39 14.50 14.24
CA GLU A 120 3.81 14.85 14.26
C GLU A 120 4.43 14.68 12.86
N VAL A 121 4.19 13.54 12.20
CA VAL A 121 4.71 13.29 10.85
C VAL A 121 4.09 14.25 9.83
N ALA A 122 2.78 14.48 9.92
CA ALA A 122 2.05 15.39 9.03
C ALA A 122 2.60 16.82 9.05
N SER A 123 3.01 17.28 10.24
CA SER A 123 3.52 18.63 10.48
C SER A 123 5.01 18.81 10.12
N SER A 124 5.69 17.75 9.69
CA SER A 124 7.11 17.82 9.33
C SER A 124 7.33 18.38 7.92
N ASP A 125 8.53 18.91 7.68
CA ASP A 125 8.96 19.44 6.37
C ASP A 125 9.30 18.34 5.34
N LYS A 126 9.03 17.08 5.67
CA LYS A 126 9.29 15.91 4.81
C LYS A 126 8.40 15.91 3.57
N SER A 127 8.87 15.26 2.52
CA SER A 127 8.06 14.98 1.32
C SER A 127 6.87 14.06 1.63
N THR A 128 5.86 14.04 0.75
CA THR A 128 4.71 13.11 0.89
C THR A 128 5.14 11.65 0.92
N THR A 129 6.20 11.29 0.20
CA THR A 129 6.75 9.92 0.21
C THR A 129 7.38 9.59 1.56
N GLU A 130 8.23 10.46 2.11
CA GLU A 130 8.87 10.23 3.41
C GLU A 130 7.85 10.22 4.56
N LYS A 131 6.85 11.10 4.52
CA LYS A 131 5.73 11.11 5.48
C LYS A 131 4.97 9.78 5.46
N PHE A 132 4.64 9.29 4.26
CA PHE A 132 4.02 7.99 4.08
C PHE A 132 4.91 6.87 4.62
N ASP A 133 6.20 6.85 4.27
CA ASP A 133 7.12 5.79 4.68
C ASP A 133 7.25 5.71 6.21
N GLU A 134 7.29 6.84 6.90
CA GLU A 134 7.33 6.89 8.38
C GLU A 134 6.03 6.36 9.01
N VAL A 135 4.87 6.83 8.53
CA VAL A 135 3.57 6.35 9.03
C VAL A 135 3.37 4.87 8.73
N SER A 136 3.75 4.41 7.53
CA SER A 136 3.67 3.01 7.16
C SER A 136 4.59 2.13 8.00
N LYS A 137 5.80 2.58 8.32
CA LYS A 137 6.71 1.87 9.23
C LYS A 137 6.12 1.77 10.63
N TYR A 138 5.52 2.85 11.13
CA TYR A 138 4.83 2.84 12.41
C TYR A 138 3.62 1.88 12.42
N ALA A 139 2.76 1.94 11.40
CA ALA A 139 1.61 1.05 11.22
C ALA A 139 2.01 -0.43 11.15
N GLN A 140 3.16 -0.75 10.54
CA GLN A 140 3.69 -2.13 10.52
C GLN A 140 4.00 -2.67 11.91
N GLY A 141 4.46 -1.83 12.84
CA GLY A 141 4.73 -2.20 14.23
C GLY A 141 3.52 -2.11 15.15
N TYR A 142 2.42 -1.49 14.70
CA TYR A 142 1.24 -1.26 15.52
C TYR A 142 0.50 -2.56 15.87
N LYS A 143 0.04 -2.66 17.12
CA LYS A 143 -0.70 -3.81 17.66
C LYS A 143 -2.09 -3.34 18.12
N PRO A 144 -3.07 -3.28 17.20
CA PRO A 144 -4.41 -2.80 17.51
C PRO A 144 -5.19 -3.81 18.38
N SER A 145 -6.18 -3.33 19.13
CA SER A 145 -7.26 -4.18 19.65
C SER A 145 -8.19 -4.64 18.51
N LYS A 146 -9.06 -5.63 18.78
CA LYS A 146 -10.09 -6.03 17.80
C LYS A 146 -11.09 -4.90 17.54
N ASP A 147 -11.42 -4.14 18.58
CA ASP A 147 -12.35 -3.02 18.50
C ASP A 147 -11.75 -1.86 17.70
N GLU A 148 -10.45 -1.58 17.85
CA GLU A 148 -9.72 -0.62 17.01
C GLU A 148 -9.73 -1.04 15.53
N VAL A 149 -9.50 -2.31 15.22
CA VAL A 149 -9.57 -2.80 13.83
C VAL A 149 -10.97 -2.60 13.24
N LYS A 150 -12.01 -2.89 14.04
CA LYS A 150 -13.40 -2.67 13.62
C LYS A 150 -13.68 -1.18 13.42
N GLN A 151 -13.32 -0.34 14.37
CA GLN A 151 -13.51 1.11 14.30
C GLN A 151 -12.80 1.70 13.07
N PHE A 152 -11.53 1.36 12.86
CA PHE A 152 -10.79 1.83 11.70
C PHE A 152 -11.43 1.35 10.39
N GLY A 153 -11.94 0.11 10.36
CA GLY A 153 -12.69 -0.44 9.23
C GLY A 153 -13.94 0.37 8.91
N ASP A 154 -14.76 0.64 9.93
CA ASP A 154 -15.99 1.42 9.80
C ASP A 154 -15.70 2.86 9.32
N GLU A 155 -14.62 3.48 9.84
CA GLU A 155 -14.18 4.81 9.47
C GLU A 155 -13.73 4.87 8.00
N ILE A 156 -12.86 3.97 7.52
CA ILE A 156 -12.40 3.99 6.12
C ILE A 156 -13.53 3.67 5.14
N ILE A 157 -14.49 2.81 5.53
CA ILE A 157 -15.69 2.53 4.72
C ILE A 157 -16.53 3.79 4.60
N LYS A 158 -16.70 4.54 5.68
CA LYS A 158 -17.42 5.82 5.68
C LYS A 158 -16.74 6.83 4.76
N GLU A 159 -15.42 7.01 4.87
CA GLU A 159 -14.68 7.94 4.01
C GLU A 159 -14.79 7.61 2.52
N TYR A 160 -14.83 6.33 2.19
CA TYR A 160 -15.06 5.89 0.82
C TYR A 160 -16.49 6.14 0.34
N LYS A 161 -17.50 5.78 1.14
CA LYS A 161 -18.92 5.98 0.81
C LYS A 161 -19.27 7.46 0.64
N ASP A 162 -18.68 8.32 1.46
CA ASP A 162 -18.86 9.76 1.41
C ASP A 162 -18.00 10.44 0.31
N LYS A 163 -17.18 9.66 -0.41
CA LYS A 163 -16.26 10.12 -1.47
C LYS A 163 -15.29 11.21 -1.00
N ASN A 164 -14.89 11.17 0.27
CA ASN A 164 -13.97 12.12 0.88
C ASN A 164 -12.51 11.64 0.89
N TYR A 165 -12.27 10.34 0.80
CA TYR A 165 -10.97 9.73 1.14
C TYR A 165 -9.75 10.20 0.32
N ILE A 166 -9.94 10.71 -0.91
CA ILE A 166 -8.90 11.31 -1.78
C ILE A 166 -9.30 12.70 -2.31
N LYS A 167 -10.28 13.35 -1.70
CA LYS A 167 -10.82 14.63 -2.19
C LYS A 167 -9.82 15.78 -2.02
N ASP A 168 -9.11 15.80 -0.89
CA ASP A 168 -8.07 16.77 -0.58
C ASP A 168 -6.76 16.07 -0.24
N VAL A 169 -6.01 15.71 -1.29
CA VAL A 169 -4.71 15.03 -1.17
C VAL A 169 -3.63 15.92 -0.55
N SER A 170 -3.86 17.24 -0.47
CA SER A 170 -2.91 18.19 0.12
C SER A 170 -2.99 18.23 1.65
N ASN A 171 -4.10 17.77 2.22
CA ASN A 171 -4.26 17.64 3.66
C ASN A 171 -3.48 16.44 4.20
N HIS A 172 -2.21 16.68 4.59
CA HIS A 172 -1.30 15.65 5.06
C HIS A 172 -1.83 14.86 6.24
N GLU A 173 -2.34 15.53 7.28
CA GLU A 173 -2.83 14.85 8.48
C GLU A 173 -3.99 13.93 8.15
N TYR A 174 -4.96 14.41 7.37
CA TYR A 174 -6.11 13.61 6.93
C TYR A 174 -5.69 12.40 6.10
N MET A 175 -4.83 12.59 5.09
CA MET A 175 -4.38 11.50 4.21
C MET A 175 -3.56 10.47 4.99
N LEU A 176 -2.67 10.90 5.87
CA LEU A 176 -1.85 10.00 6.68
C LEU A 176 -2.67 9.25 7.73
N ASN A 177 -3.72 9.86 8.28
CA ASN A 177 -4.68 9.16 9.15
C ASN A 177 -5.38 8.02 8.40
N ASN A 178 -5.90 8.31 7.20
CA ASN A 178 -6.56 7.30 6.36
C ASN A 178 -5.60 6.17 5.96
N LEU A 179 -4.36 6.51 5.59
CA LEU A 179 -3.31 5.55 5.27
C LEU A 179 -2.92 4.66 6.45
N PHE A 180 -2.80 5.25 7.64
CA PHE A 180 -2.51 4.51 8.87
C PHE A 180 -3.63 3.50 9.15
N LYS A 181 -4.88 3.98 9.22
CA LYS A 181 -6.06 3.16 9.53
C LYS A 181 -6.21 2.00 8.55
N SER A 182 -6.18 2.28 7.24
CA SER A 182 -6.38 1.26 6.23
C SER A 182 -5.27 0.20 6.22
N GLN A 183 -4.02 0.60 6.48
CA GLN A 183 -2.91 -0.36 6.60
C GLN A 183 -3.02 -1.24 7.85
N VAL A 184 -3.47 -0.67 8.98
CA VAL A 184 -3.74 -1.42 10.20
C VAL A 184 -4.87 -2.42 9.98
N VAL A 185 -5.94 -2.03 9.28
CA VAL A 185 -7.08 -2.91 8.97
C VAL A 185 -6.65 -4.05 8.03
N ASP A 186 -6.00 -3.76 6.90
CA ASP A 186 -5.51 -4.79 5.95
C ASP A 186 -4.66 -5.86 6.66
N LYS A 187 -3.77 -5.42 7.55
CA LYS A 187 -2.88 -6.35 8.25
C LYS A 187 -3.60 -7.22 9.29
N ASN A 188 -4.62 -6.69 9.97
CA ASN A 188 -5.15 -7.29 11.21
C ASN A 188 -6.60 -7.77 11.11
N ALA A 189 -7.36 -7.40 10.07
CA ALA A 189 -8.74 -7.85 9.89
C ALA A 189 -8.79 -9.36 9.61
N SER A 190 -9.72 -10.05 10.29
CA SER A 190 -10.03 -11.46 10.04
C SER A 190 -11.02 -11.64 8.89
N ASP A 191 -11.89 -10.66 8.66
CA ASP A 191 -12.81 -10.66 7.52
C ASP A 191 -12.03 -10.39 6.22
N LYS A 192 -12.10 -11.35 5.29
CA LYS A 192 -11.40 -11.26 4.01
C LYS A 192 -11.90 -10.07 3.17
N ASN A 193 -13.20 -9.81 3.14
CA ASN A 193 -13.76 -8.72 2.33
C ASN A 193 -13.37 -7.36 2.93
N LEU A 194 -13.36 -7.22 4.25
CA LEU A 194 -12.85 -6.00 4.91
C LEU A 194 -11.37 -5.78 4.61
N LYS A 195 -10.58 -6.85 4.62
CA LYS A 195 -9.17 -6.82 4.26
C LYS A 195 -8.94 -6.41 2.80
N ASP A 196 -9.64 -7.05 1.87
CA ASP A 196 -9.58 -6.69 0.43
C ASP A 196 -9.96 -5.21 0.23
N PHE A 197 -11.05 -4.75 0.87
CA PHE A 197 -11.46 -3.35 0.84
C PHE A 197 -10.37 -2.41 1.37
N ALA A 198 -9.81 -2.71 2.54
CA ALA A 198 -8.79 -1.87 3.18
C ALA A 198 -7.51 -1.80 2.35
N PHE A 199 -7.14 -2.90 1.68
CA PHE A 199 -6.00 -2.96 0.77
C PHE A 199 -6.18 -2.02 -0.43
N ASP A 200 -7.32 -2.08 -1.12
CA ASP A 200 -7.58 -1.22 -2.29
C ASP A 200 -7.74 0.25 -1.90
N PHE A 201 -8.39 0.53 -0.76
CA PHE A 201 -8.47 1.86 -0.16
C PHE A 201 -7.08 2.42 0.15
N TRP A 202 -6.22 1.62 0.76
CA TRP A 202 -4.84 1.99 1.08
C TRP A 202 -4.03 2.27 -0.19
N GLN A 203 -4.15 1.42 -1.21
CA GLN A 203 -3.46 1.63 -2.49
C GLN A 203 -3.86 2.96 -3.12
N ASN A 204 -5.17 3.23 -3.24
CA ASN A 204 -5.66 4.48 -3.80
C ASN A 204 -5.18 5.69 -3.00
N SER A 205 -5.35 5.64 -1.68
CA SER A 205 -4.91 6.72 -0.79
C SER A 205 -3.41 6.99 -0.94
N LYS A 206 -2.59 5.93 -1.02
CA LYS A 206 -1.13 6.03 -1.12
C LYS A 206 -0.69 6.68 -2.43
N TYR A 207 -1.20 6.19 -3.55
CA TYR A 207 -0.71 6.65 -4.85
C TYR A 207 -1.23 8.05 -5.19
N ASN A 208 -2.44 8.39 -4.75
CA ASN A 208 -2.95 9.76 -4.86
C ASN A 208 -2.18 10.73 -3.95
N TYR A 209 -1.96 10.37 -2.68
CA TYR A 209 -1.20 11.21 -1.75
C TYR A 209 0.25 11.46 -2.18
N ARG A 210 0.89 10.44 -2.78
CA ARG A 210 2.27 10.55 -3.30
C ARG A 210 2.35 11.24 -4.68
N GLY A 211 1.22 11.64 -5.27
CA GLY A 211 1.17 12.26 -6.59
C GLY A 211 1.53 11.33 -7.74
N VAL A 212 1.48 10.01 -7.54
CA VAL A 212 1.71 8.99 -8.59
C VAL A 212 0.46 8.79 -9.43
N GLU A 213 -0.71 8.88 -8.79
CA GLU A 213 -2.03 8.73 -9.41
C GLU A 213 -2.90 9.95 -9.08
N ASN A 214 -4.07 10.04 -9.71
CA ASN A 214 -5.08 11.03 -9.38
C ASN A 214 -6.48 10.38 -9.32
N ALA A 215 -7.47 11.12 -8.82
CA ALA A 215 -8.82 10.64 -8.59
C ALA A 215 -9.51 10.08 -9.85
N THR A 216 -9.10 10.52 -11.04
CA THR A 216 -9.68 10.11 -12.32
C THR A 216 -8.87 9.05 -13.06
N SER A 217 -7.75 8.59 -12.50
CA SER A 217 -6.92 7.60 -13.17
C SER A 217 -7.60 6.23 -13.22
N SER A 218 -7.34 5.48 -14.30
CA SER A 218 -7.93 4.14 -14.48
C SER A 218 -7.55 3.19 -13.35
N ALA A 219 -6.35 3.35 -12.77
CA ALA A 219 -5.91 2.58 -11.61
C ALA A 219 -6.73 2.92 -10.35
N THR A 220 -6.99 4.22 -10.11
CA THR A 220 -7.86 4.65 -9.01
C THR A 220 -9.26 4.05 -9.16
N GLN A 221 -9.87 4.19 -10.33
CA GLN A 221 -11.22 3.68 -10.61
C GLN A 221 -11.31 2.15 -10.53
N ALA A 222 -10.25 1.43 -10.92
CA ALA A 222 -10.20 -0.02 -10.79
C ALA A 222 -10.22 -0.48 -9.34
N ASN A 223 -9.39 0.14 -8.49
CA ASN A 223 -9.43 -0.10 -7.05
C ASN A 223 -10.80 0.27 -6.45
N GLU A 224 -11.43 1.36 -6.91
CA GLU A 224 -12.78 1.71 -6.46
C GLU A 224 -13.81 0.63 -6.81
N ARG A 225 -13.76 0.04 -8.01
CA ARG A 225 -14.62 -1.10 -8.35
C ARG A 225 -14.35 -2.32 -7.47
N GLN A 226 -13.10 -2.59 -7.09
CA GLN A 226 -12.79 -3.67 -6.15
C GLN A 226 -13.30 -3.37 -4.74
N MET A 227 -13.21 -2.11 -4.28
CA MET A 227 -13.81 -1.67 -3.02
C MET A 227 -15.34 -1.86 -3.03
N ASP A 228 -16.04 -1.46 -4.10
CA ASP A 228 -17.48 -1.69 -4.25
C ASP A 228 -17.84 -3.18 -4.21
N LYS A 229 -17.04 -4.01 -4.89
CA LYS A 229 -17.21 -5.47 -4.88
C LYS A 229 -17.01 -6.05 -3.48
N ALA A 230 -16.01 -5.60 -2.73
CA ALA A 230 -15.77 -6.04 -1.36
C ALA A 230 -16.92 -5.62 -0.43
N LEU A 231 -17.41 -4.38 -0.52
CA LEU A 231 -18.58 -3.89 0.21
C LEU A 231 -19.83 -4.71 -0.07
N SER A 232 -20.08 -5.06 -1.33
CA SER A 232 -21.25 -5.88 -1.72
C SER A 232 -21.23 -7.28 -1.10
N LYS A 233 -20.06 -7.79 -0.72
CA LYS A 233 -19.88 -9.11 -0.08
C LYS A 233 -19.92 -9.05 1.44
N MET A 234 -19.61 -7.91 2.05
CA MET A 234 -19.73 -7.71 3.51
C MET A 234 -21.19 -7.54 3.96
N ASN A 235 -22.05 -6.99 3.09
CA ASN A 235 -23.47 -6.75 3.40
C ASN A 235 -24.38 -7.97 3.11
N LYS A 236 -23.81 -9.15 2.89
CA LYS A 236 -24.52 -10.40 2.61
C LYS A 236 -24.34 -11.36 3.77
#